data_AF-A0A058ZUZ0-F1
#
_entry.id   AF-A0A058ZUZ0-F1
#
_cell.length_a   1.000
_cell.length_b   1.000
_cell.length_c   1.000
_cell.angle_alpha   90.00
_cell.angle_beta   90.00
_cell.angle_gamma   90.00
#
_symmetry.space_group_name_H-M   'P 1'
#
loop_
_entity.id
_entity.type
_entity.pdbx_description
1 polymer ?
#
loop_
_entity_poly.entity_id
_entity_poly.type
_entity_poly.pdbx_seq_one_letter_code
_entity_poly.pdbx_strand_id
1 'polypeptide(L)'
;MALDESSILQLEESQSLISSDYEEQPYWKMRSIYRVPAHITALNPEAYRPRVVSFGPYHHGEDSLLPMEEHKRRAVRQFLKRSKKPLRCFINSLKEVAQALEESYDALDSKWKAGRGEGAALPFLDLMITDGCFMLEILRFETKEVDDYAPNDPIFSKHGSLFITADIFQDALMLENQLPMLVLDRLMAVESDGKKDDKFVDGLILELIQHFYFHSEVITGMGKCLHFLDVFRHSMLVERNNKDEE
;
A
#
# COMPACT_ATOMS: atom_id res chain seq x y z
N MET A 1 38.39 25.64 -3.80
CA MET A 1 37.07 25.99 -3.26
C MET A 1 37.07 25.58 -1.81
N ALA A 2 37.03 26.55 -0.89
CA ALA A 2 36.78 26.25 0.51
C ALA A 2 35.32 25.78 0.63
N LEU A 3 35.09 24.70 1.38
CA LEU A 3 33.74 24.29 1.72
C LEU A 3 33.12 25.38 2.60
N ASP A 4 31.90 25.78 2.29
CA ASP A 4 31.11 26.76 3.06
C ASP A 4 30.85 26.23 4.48
N GLU A 5 30.98 27.09 5.50
CA GLU A 5 30.70 26.75 6.91
C GLU A 5 29.28 26.21 7.07
N SER A 6 28.30 26.67 6.26
CA SER A 6 26.95 26.12 6.28
C SER A 6 26.88 24.66 5.82
N SER A 7 27.71 24.28 4.86
CA SER A 7 27.81 22.89 4.38
C SER A 7 28.53 22.01 5.39
N ILE A 8 29.53 22.55 6.09
CA ILE A 8 30.24 21.85 7.17
C ILE A 8 29.29 21.59 8.33
N LEU A 9 28.50 22.59 8.75
CA LEU A 9 27.50 22.42 9.81
C LEU A 9 26.41 21.39 9.45
N GLN A 10 25.96 21.34 8.20
CA GLN A 10 25.02 20.31 7.75
C GLN A 10 25.62 18.91 7.78
N LEU A 11 26.90 18.77 7.40
CA LEU A 11 27.64 17.51 7.45
C LEU A 11 27.95 17.07 8.89
N GLU A 12 28.21 18.01 9.79
CA GLU A 12 28.42 17.75 11.22
C GLU A 12 27.11 17.40 11.95
N GLU A 13 25.99 18.06 11.63
CA GLU A 13 24.66 17.67 12.10
C GLU A 13 24.29 16.26 11.64
N SER A 14 24.57 15.93 10.37
CA SER A 14 24.32 14.58 9.84
C SER A 14 25.28 13.53 10.44
N GLN A 15 26.55 13.86 10.74
CA GLN A 15 27.43 12.98 11.51
C GLN A 15 26.94 12.75 12.96
N SER A 16 26.34 13.77 13.59
CA SER A 16 25.77 13.62 14.94
C SER A 16 24.52 12.73 14.97
N LEU A 17 23.74 12.72 13.89
CA LEU A 17 22.59 11.85 13.67
C LEU A 17 22.99 10.41 13.29
N ILE A 18 24.19 10.21 12.72
CA ILE A 18 24.73 8.90 12.29
C ILE A 18 25.72 8.36 13.35
N SER A 19 25.52 8.66 14.64
CA SER A 19 26.49 8.30 15.68
C SER A 19 26.44 6.84 16.16
N SER A 20 25.67 5.95 15.51
CA SER A 20 25.89 4.52 15.65
C SER A 20 25.46 3.72 14.42
N ASP A 21 26.35 2.84 13.93
CA ASP A 21 26.04 1.80 12.93
C ASP A 21 24.85 0.89 13.34
N TYR A 22 24.41 0.98 14.61
CA TYR A 22 23.24 0.28 15.15
C TYR A 22 21.90 0.89 14.71
N GLU A 23 21.85 2.14 14.24
CA GLU A 23 20.60 2.83 13.82
C GLU A 23 20.39 2.88 12.30
N GLU A 24 21.43 2.71 11.48
CA GLU A 24 21.27 2.74 10.01
C GLU A 24 20.51 1.53 9.46
N GLN A 25 20.78 0.32 9.96
CA GLN A 25 20.09 -0.88 9.44
C GLN A 25 18.58 -0.90 9.69
N PRO A 26 18.07 -0.55 10.89
CA PRO A 26 16.63 -0.38 11.11
C PRO A 26 16.03 0.70 10.22
N TYR A 27 16.72 1.84 10.06
CA TYR A 27 16.26 2.97 9.25
C TYR A 27 16.05 2.61 7.78
N TRP A 28 17.00 1.89 7.17
CA TRP A 28 16.85 1.41 5.78
C TRP A 28 15.87 0.25 5.65
N LYS A 29 15.64 -0.55 6.70
CA LYS A 29 14.62 -1.61 6.72
C LYS A 29 13.19 -1.07 6.80
N MET A 30 12.99 0.16 7.27
CA MET A 30 11.65 0.76 7.38
C MET A 30 11.13 1.27 6.04
N ARG A 31 12.02 1.73 5.14
CA ARG A 31 11.65 2.19 3.79
C ARG A 31 11.44 1.03 2.83
N SER A 32 10.26 0.97 2.24
CA SER A 32 9.90 -0.08 1.30
C SER A 32 9.24 0.45 0.03
N ILE A 33 8.75 1.69 0.05
CA ILE A 33 8.06 2.32 -1.09
C ILE A 33 8.93 3.46 -1.61
N TYR A 34 9.44 3.27 -2.83
CA TYR A 34 10.45 4.13 -3.42
C TYR A 34 9.90 4.93 -4.58
N ARG A 35 10.27 6.21 -4.64
CA ARG A 35 10.00 7.05 -5.80
C ARG A 35 11.08 6.80 -6.85
N VAL A 36 10.66 6.51 -8.07
CA VAL A 36 11.56 6.24 -9.17
C VAL A 36 12.21 7.55 -9.62
N PRO A 37 13.55 7.60 -9.77
CA PRO A 37 14.22 8.80 -10.24
C PRO A 37 13.65 9.32 -11.57
N ALA A 38 13.44 10.63 -11.66
CA ALA A 38 12.78 11.26 -12.81
C ALA A 38 13.44 10.96 -14.17
N HIS A 39 14.76 10.74 -14.20
CA HIS A 39 15.47 10.39 -15.43
C HIS A 39 15.13 8.98 -15.93
N ILE A 40 14.72 8.06 -15.05
CA ILE A 40 14.27 6.70 -15.40
C ILE A 40 12.82 6.76 -15.87
N THR A 41 11.95 7.46 -15.15
CA THR A 41 10.53 7.57 -15.52
C THR A 41 10.36 8.29 -16.86
N ALA A 42 11.22 9.27 -17.17
CA ALA A 42 11.22 9.96 -18.46
C ALA A 42 11.51 9.05 -19.68
N LEU A 43 12.16 7.90 -19.48
CA LEU A 43 12.43 6.95 -20.57
C LEU A 43 11.17 6.19 -21.01
N ASN A 44 10.26 5.93 -20.07
CA ASN A 44 8.98 5.28 -20.33
C ASN A 44 7.93 5.67 -19.27
N PRO A 45 7.29 6.84 -19.39
CA PRO A 45 6.34 7.33 -18.39
C PRO A 45 5.18 6.38 -18.11
N GLU A 46 4.69 5.70 -19.16
CA GLU A 46 3.56 4.76 -19.07
C GLU A 46 3.86 3.52 -18.23
N ALA A 47 5.14 3.19 -18.00
CA ALA A 47 5.52 2.06 -17.14
C ALA A 47 5.50 2.38 -15.64
N TYR A 48 5.44 3.66 -15.27
CA TYR A 48 5.53 4.10 -13.87
C TYR A 48 4.32 4.89 -13.40
N ARG A 49 3.40 5.24 -14.31
CA ARG A 49 2.21 6.02 -14.00
C ARG A 49 0.96 5.11 -13.99
N PRO A 50 0.18 5.10 -12.89
CA PRO A 50 -1.06 4.34 -12.85
C PRO A 50 -2.08 4.86 -13.86
N ARG A 51 -2.94 3.95 -14.34
CA ARG A 51 -3.88 4.20 -15.44
C ARG A 51 -5.29 4.48 -14.95
N VAL A 52 -5.76 3.76 -13.93
CA VAL A 52 -7.15 3.80 -13.45
C VAL A 52 -7.27 4.12 -11.96
N VAL A 53 -6.28 3.79 -11.14
CA VAL A 53 -6.34 4.01 -9.68
C VAL A 53 -4.98 4.32 -9.07
N SER A 54 -4.94 5.36 -8.23
CA SER A 54 -3.80 5.60 -7.35
C SER A 54 -3.95 4.85 -6.02
N PHE A 55 -2.84 4.43 -5.44
CA PHE A 55 -2.75 3.86 -4.11
C PHE A 55 -1.62 4.56 -3.36
N GLY A 56 -1.96 5.20 -2.26
CA GLY A 56 -1.03 5.99 -1.48
C GLY A 56 -0.75 7.38 -2.08
N PRO A 57 0.28 8.07 -1.54
CA PRO A 57 0.45 9.51 -1.67
C PRO A 57 1.04 10.00 -2.99
N TYR A 58 1.79 9.17 -3.73
CA TYR A 58 2.62 9.62 -4.86
C TYR A 58 1.81 10.04 -6.09
N HIS A 59 0.73 9.33 -6.40
CA HIS A 59 -0.19 9.65 -7.52
C HIS A 59 -1.53 10.22 -7.07
N HIS A 60 -1.67 10.56 -5.78
CA HIS A 60 -2.94 11.07 -5.26
C HIS A 60 -3.26 12.46 -5.81
N GLY A 61 -4.49 12.60 -6.33
CA GLY A 61 -5.02 13.87 -6.85
C GLY A 61 -4.72 14.14 -8.33
N GLU A 62 -4.13 13.19 -9.05
CA GLU A 62 -3.97 13.30 -10.51
C GLU A 62 -5.33 13.22 -11.23
N ASP A 63 -5.59 14.16 -12.16
CA ASP A 63 -6.88 14.31 -12.84
C ASP A 63 -7.39 13.03 -13.51
N SER A 64 -6.49 12.22 -14.09
CA SER A 64 -6.83 10.95 -14.74
C SER A 64 -7.32 9.88 -13.78
N LEU A 65 -7.00 9.99 -12.49
CA LEU A 65 -7.28 8.99 -11.46
C LEU A 65 -8.46 9.39 -10.54
N LEU A 66 -8.87 10.67 -10.58
CA LEU A 66 -10.00 11.19 -9.81
C LEU A 66 -11.31 10.41 -9.97
N PRO A 67 -11.67 9.84 -11.15
CA PRO A 67 -12.90 9.07 -11.28
C PRO A 67 -13.00 7.89 -10.29
N MET A 68 -11.89 7.28 -9.91
CA MET A 68 -11.89 6.14 -9.00
C MET A 68 -12.11 6.54 -7.54
N GLU A 69 -11.82 7.78 -7.15
CA GLU A 69 -11.93 8.26 -5.77
C GLU A 69 -13.36 8.16 -5.20
N GLU A 70 -14.40 8.28 -6.03
CA GLU A 70 -15.78 8.06 -5.56
C GLU A 70 -16.04 6.58 -5.26
N HIS A 71 -15.48 5.66 -6.04
CA HIS A 71 -15.60 4.23 -5.81
C HIS A 71 -14.84 3.79 -4.56
N LYS A 72 -13.68 4.39 -4.28
CA LYS A 72 -12.96 4.18 -3.02
C LYS A 72 -13.77 4.60 -1.81
N ARG A 73 -14.37 5.81 -1.84
CA ARG A 73 -15.27 6.28 -0.75
C ARG A 73 -16.48 5.37 -0.56
N ARG A 74 -17.02 4.80 -1.64
CA ARG A 74 -18.11 3.83 -1.57
C ARG A 74 -17.66 2.51 -0.93
N ALA A 75 -16.47 2.03 -1.26
CA ALA A 75 -15.86 0.86 -0.62
C ALA A 75 -15.65 1.08 0.89
N VAL A 76 -15.14 2.26 1.31
CA VAL A 76 -15.05 2.64 2.74
C VAL A 76 -16.41 2.53 3.43
N ARG A 77 -17.47 3.07 2.82
CA ARG A 77 -18.83 2.98 3.39
C ARG A 77 -19.29 1.53 3.56
N GLN A 78 -19.04 0.67 2.59
CA GLN A 78 -19.42 -0.74 2.66
C GLN A 78 -18.60 -1.50 3.71
N PHE A 79 -17.29 -1.27 3.74
CA PHE A 79 -16.37 -1.83 4.74
C PHE A 79 -16.81 -1.46 6.16
N LEU A 80 -17.07 -0.17 6.41
CA LEU A 80 -17.55 0.30 7.73
C LEU A 80 -18.90 -0.32 8.10
N LYS A 81 -19.84 -0.41 7.15
CA LYS A 81 -21.15 -1.03 7.34
C LYS A 81 -21.02 -2.50 7.79
N ARG A 82 -20.14 -3.28 7.15
CA ARG A 82 -19.89 -4.68 7.54
C ARG A 82 -19.18 -4.80 8.88
N SER A 83 -18.18 -3.94 9.13
CA SER A 83 -17.44 -3.93 10.40
C SER A 83 -18.34 -3.65 11.61
N LYS A 84 -19.39 -2.84 11.43
CA LYS A 84 -20.23 -2.27 12.50
C LYS A 84 -19.41 -1.46 13.52
N LYS A 85 -18.24 -0.96 13.14
CA LYS A 85 -17.35 -0.14 13.97
C LYS A 85 -17.35 1.31 13.49
N PRO A 86 -17.25 2.27 14.40
CA PRO A 86 -17.16 3.67 14.01
C PRO A 86 -15.80 3.96 13.36
N LEU A 87 -15.77 4.84 12.36
CA LEU A 87 -14.55 5.23 11.62
C LEU A 87 -13.39 5.61 12.55
N ARG A 88 -13.69 6.27 13.68
CA ARG A 88 -12.69 6.66 14.70
C ARG A 88 -11.82 5.50 15.20
N CYS A 89 -12.33 4.27 15.23
CA CYS A 89 -11.56 3.11 15.65
C CYS A 89 -10.41 2.82 14.67
N PHE A 90 -10.66 2.96 13.37
CA PHE A 90 -9.66 2.77 12.32
C PHE A 90 -8.66 3.91 12.30
N ILE A 91 -9.13 5.17 12.43
CA ILE A 91 -8.24 6.34 12.54
C ILE A 91 -7.29 6.18 13.72
N ASN A 92 -7.79 5.81 14.90
CA ASN A 92 -6.95 5.65 16.10
C ASN A 92 -5.90 4.54 15.91
N SER A 93 -6.30 3.40 15.33
CA SER A 93 -5.38 2.27 15.07
C SER A 93 -4.23 2.65 14.14
N LEU A 94 -4.52 3.39 13.07
CA LEU A 94 -3.47 3.87 12.16
C LEU A 94 -2.67 5.03 12.74
N LYS A 95 -3.28 5.89 13.57
CA LYS A 95 -2.59 6.97 14.28
C LYS A 95 -1.46 6.45 15.16
N GLU A 96 -1.64 5.29 15.81
CA GLU A 96 -0.60 4.62 16.60
C GLU A 96 0.64 4.23 15.79
N VAL A 97 0.50 4.02 14.48
CA VAL A 97 1.59 3.61 13.57
C VAL A 97 1.88 4.64 12.49
N ALA A 98 1.35 5.87 12.62
CA ALA A 98 1.45 6.90 11.58
C ALA A 98 2.89 7.18 11.18
N GLN A 99 3.80 7.27 12.15
CA GLN A 99 5.23 7.47 11.88
C GLN A 99 5.82 6.34 11.03
N ALA A 100 5.53 5.07 11.35
CA ALA A 100 6.02 3.93 10.57
C ALA A 100 5.43 3.92 9.14
N LEU A 101 4.17 4.36 8.99
CA LEU A 101 3.56 4.53 7.67
C LEU A 101 4.24 5.65 6.87
N GLU A 102 4.56 6.79 7.49
CA GLU A 102 5.28 7.87 6.83
C GLU A 102 6.71 7.43 6.43
N GLU A 103 7.40 6.71 7.32
CA GLU A 103 8.76 6.22 7.13
C GLU A 103 8.88 5.08 6.10
N SER A 104 7.77 4.41 5.78
CA SER A 104 7.76 3.43 4.68
C SER A 104 7.98 4.03 3.30
N TYR A 105 7.73 5.33 3.15
CA TYR A 105 7.94 6.09 1.92
C TYR A 105 9.30 6.80 1.96
N ASP A 106 10.11 6.64 0.92
CA ASP A 106 11.43 7.26 0.83
C ASP A 106 11.40 8.79 0.66
N ALA A 107 10.42 9.30 -0.09
CA ALA A 107 10.32 10.68 -0.54
C ALA A 107 8.91 11.27 -0.36
N LEU A 108 8.33 11.07 0.83
CA LEU A 108 7.00 11.59 1.15
C LEU A 108 6.96 13.13 1.19
N ASP A 109 6.04 13.73 0.42
CA ASP A 109 5.84 15.19 0.39
C ASP A 109 5.46 15.74 1.77
N SER A 110 5.91 16.96 2.06
CA SER A 110 5.62 17.65 3.33
C SER A 110 4.13 17.84 3.62
N LYS A 111 3.27 17.86 2.58
CA LYS A 111 1.81 17.95 2.72
C LYS A 111 1.19 16.72 3.41
N TRP A 112 1.87 15.57 3.33
CA TRP A 112 1.42 14.31 3.92
C TRP A 112 2.01 14.06 5.30
N LYS A 113 3.18 14.66 5.58
CA LYS A 113 3.84 14.52 6.88
C LYS A 113 3.03 15.22 7.96
N ALA A 114 2.79 14.52 9.05
CA ALA A 114 2.24 15.17 10.23
C ALA A 114 3.25 16.20 10.77
N GLY A 115 2.89 17.49 10.74
CA GLY A 115 3.50 18.45 11.66
C GLY A 115 3.33 17.98 13.11
N ARG A 116 4.16 18.45 14.04
CA ARG A 116 4.09 18.13 15.49
C ARG A 116 2.85 18.69 16.21
N GLY A 117 1.67 18.70 15.58
CA GLY A 117 0.41 19.18 16.13
C GLY A 117 -0.70 18.13 15.99
N GLU A 118 -1.66 18.13 16.93
CA GLU A 118 -2.67 17.08 17.11
C GLU A 118 -3.59 16.80 15.91
N GLY A 119 -3.62 17.67 14.89
CA GLY A 119 -4.46 17.55 13.69
C GLY A 119 -3.73 17.29 12.37
N ALA A 120 -2.39 17.26 12.35
CA ALA A 120 -1.64 17.29 11.09
C ALA A 120 -1.57 15.94 10.34
N ALA A 121 -1.79 14.81 11.01
CA ALA A 121 -1.77 13.48 10.37
C ALA A 121 -3.09 13.11 9.66
N LEU A 122 -4.17 13.89 9.83
CA LEU A 122 -5.50 13.47 9.39
C LEU A 122 -5.62 13.23 7.87
N PRO A 123 -5.13 14.11 6.98
CA PRO A 123 -5.27 13.88 5.54
C PRO A 123 -4.53 12.63 5.05
N PHE A 124 -3.36 12.35 5.62
CA PHE A 124 -2.58 11.15 5.29
C PHE A 124 -3.28 9.89 5.80
N LEU A 125 -3.77 9.89 7.04
CA LEU A 125 -4.53 8.76 7.57
C LEU A 125 -5.85 8.53 6.82
N ASP A 126 -6.55 9.59 6.43
CA ASP A 126 -7.76 9.50 5.62
C ASP A 126 -7.47 8.85 4.26
N LEU A 127 -6.34 9.21 3.62
CA LEU A 127 -5.87 8.57 2.39
C LEU A 127 -5.58 7.07 2.62
N MET A 128 -4.81 6.73 3.66
CA MET A 128 -4.47 5.34 3.99
C MET A 128 -5.72 4.49 4.25
N ILE A 129 -6.70 5.01 4.99
CA ILE A 129 -7.97 4.32 5.24
C ILE A 129 -8.74 4.14 3.94
N THR A 130 -8.84 5.20 3.13
CA THR A 130 -9.61 5.18 1.89
C THR A 130 -9.07 4.15 0.91
N ASP A 131 -7.76 4.21 0.67
CA ASP A 131 -7.08 3.32 -0.26
C ASP A 131 -6.98 1.89 0.29
N GLY A 132 -6.71 1.72 1.58
CA GLY A 132 -6.63 0.42 2.25
C GLY A 132 -7.97 -0.31 2.30
N CYS A 133 -9.06 0.39 2.62
CA CYS A 133 -10.42 -0.18 2.52
C CYS A 133 -10.74 -0.56 1.08
N PHE A 134 -10.43 0.29 0.09
CA PHE A 134 -10.69 -0.05 -1.31
C PHE A 134 -9.93 -1.30 -1.75
N MET A 135 -8.64 -1.43 -1.40
CA MET A 135 -7.85 -2.62 -1.69
C MET A 135 -8.44 -3.89 -1.04
N LEU A 136 -8.79 -3.82 0.26
CA LEU A 136 -9.41 -4.95 0.97
C LEU A 136 -10.74 -5.36 0.33
N GLU A 137 -11.52 -4.40 -0.16
CA GLU A 137 -12.78 -4.66 -0.82
C GLU A 137 -12.62 -5.32 -2.20
N ILE A 138 -11.63 -4.89 -2.99
CA ILE A 138 -11.29 -5.57 -4.25
C ILE A 138 -10.86 -7.01 -3.97
N LEU A 139 -9.94 -7.20 -3.01
CA LEU A 139 -9.45 -8.52 -2.61
C LEU A 139 -10.61 -9.44 -2.20
N ARG A 140 -11.49 -8.98 -1.32
CA ARG A 140 -12.64 -9.78 -0.85
C ARG A 140 -13.66 -10.08 -1.93
N PHE A 141 -13.90 -9.14 -2.84
CA PHE A 141 -14.87 -9.33 -3.90
C PHE A 141 -14.39 -10.42 -4.88
N GLU A 142 -13.13 -10.35 -5.31
CA GLU A 142 -12.56 -11.29 -6.29
C GLU A 142 -12.33 -12.69 -5.68
N THR A 143 -12.00 -12.77 -4.39
CA THR A 143 -11.91 -14.04 -3.63
C THR A 143 -13.26 -14.54 -3.11
N LYS A 144 -14.37 -13.87 -3.44
CA LYS A 144 -15.75 -14.25 -3.06
C LYS A 144 -16.00 -14.29 -1.55
N GLU A 145 -15.21 -13.58 -0.76
CA GLU A 145 -15.45 -13.36 0.67
C GLU A 145 -16.66 -12.45 0.93
N VAL A 146 -17.08 -11.65 -0.06
CA VAL A 146 -18.25 -10.76 0.01
C VAL A 146 -19.07 -10.81 -1.28
N ASP A 147 -20.40 -10.69 -1.16
CA ASP A 147 -21.35 -10.73 -2.28
C ASP A 147 -22.49 -9.68 -2.17
N ASP A 148 -22.34 -8.70 -1.27
CA ASP A 148 -23.38 -7.72 -0.90
C ASP A 148 -23.34 -6.41 -1.71
N TYR A 149 -22.60 -6.40 -2.83
CA TYR A 149 -22.62 -5.33 -3.82
C TYR A 149 -23.73 -5.54 -4.86
N ALA A 150 -24.18 -4.45 -5.48
CA ALA A 150 -25.25 -4.52 -6.48
C ALA A 150 -24.75 -5.24 -7.75
N PRO A 151 -25.56 -6.07 -8.42
CA PRO A 151 -25.13 -6.78 -9.64
C PRO A 151 -24.71 -5.87 -10.80
N ASN A 152 -25.14 -4.61 -10.79
CA ASN A 152 -24.81 -3.58 -11.78
C ASN A 152 -23.75 -2.58 -11.27
N ASP A 153 -23.04 -2.91 -10.18
CA ASP A 153 -21.95 -2.09 -9.67
C ASP A 153 -20.83 -1.96 -10.72
N PRO A 154 -20.27 -0.76 -10.96
CA PRO A 154 -19.26 -0.59 -12.00
C PRO A 154 -17.92 -1.26 -11.64
N ILE A 155 -17.64 -1.50 -10.36
CA ILE A 155 -16.38 -2.09 -9.87
C ILE A 155 -16.64 -3.50 -9.32
N PHE A 156 -17.56 -3.61 -8.36
CA PHE A 156 -17.84 -4.85 -7.63
C PHE A 156 -19.00 -5.63 -8.25
N SER A 157 -18.87 -5.95 -9.54
CA SER A 157 -19.78 -6.83 -10.25
C SER A 157 -19.02 -7.75 -11.19
N LYS A 158 -19.71 -8.72 -11.80
CA LYS A 158 -19.11 -9.56 -12.85
C LYS A 158 -18.55 -8.72 -14.01
N HIS A 159 -19.21 -7.61 -14.35
CA HIS A 159 -18.72 -6.71 -15.39
C HIS A 159 -17.47 -5.96 -14.92
N GLY A 160 -17.47 -5.43 -13.70
CA GLY A 160 -16.30 -4.74 -13.14
C GLY A 160 -15.07 -5.66 -13.02
N SER A 161 -15.26 -6.88 -12.52
CA SER A 161 -14.23 -7.92 -12.45
C SER A 161 -13.58 -8.20 -13.82
N LEU A 162 -14.40 -8.33 -14.87
CA LEU A 162 -13.90 -8.62 -16.22
C LEU A 162 -13.17 -7.45 -16.90
N PHE A 163 -13.60 -6.20 -16.67
CA PHE A 163 -13.16 -5.06 -17.47
C PHE A 163 -12.27 -4.05 -16.74
N ILE A 164 -12.29 -4.03 -15.40
CA ILE A 164 -11.61 -2.99 -14.61
C ILE A 164 -10.64 -3.58 -13.58
N THR A 165 -10.96 -4.72 -12.96
CA THR A 165 -10.10 -5.29 -11.91
C THR A 165 -8.68 -5.59 -12.41
N ALA A 166 -8.52 -6.03 -13.66
CA ALA A 166 -7.19 -6.25 -14.23
C ALA A 166 -6.34 -4.98 -14.30
N ASP A 167 -6.94 -3.83 -14.69
CA ASP A 167 -6.22 -2.54 -14.70
C ASP A 167 -5.93 -2.05 -13.27
N ILE A 168 -6.87 -2.24 -12.32
CA ILE A 168 -6.64 -1.93 -10.89
C ILE A 168 -5.44 -2.72 -10.36
N PHE A 169 -5.36 -4.00 -10.71
CA PHE A 169 -4.29 -4.88 -10.24
C PHE A 169 -2.94 -4.53 -10.87
N GLN A 170 -2.91 -4.17 -12.16
CA GLN A 170 -1.70 -3.67 -12.82
C GLN A 170 -1.18 -2.40 -12.13
N ASP A 171 -2.08 -1.46 -11.81
CA ASP A 171 -1.73 -0.26 -11.06
C ASP A 171 -1.22 -0.59 -9.66
N ALA A 172 -1.80 -1.57 -8.97
CA ALA A 172 -1.37 -2.03 -7.64
C ALA A 172 0.00 -2.74 -7.65
N LEU A 173 0.52 -3.13 -8.82
CA LEU A 173 1.86 -3.69 -8.98
C LEU A 173 2.92 -2.64 -9.38
N MET A 174 2.54 -1.37 -9.55
CA MET A 174 3.51 -0.32 -9.90
C MET A 174 4.33 0.14 -8.69
N LEU A 175 5.63 0.36 -8.89
CA LEU A 175 6.58 0.75 -7.82
C LEU A 175 6.14 2.00 -7.04
N GLU A 176 5.66 3.03 -7.73
CA GLU A 176 5.25 4.30 -7.11
C GLU A 176 3.81 4.28 -6.57
N ASN A 177 3.07 3.18 -6.76
CA ASN A 177 1.65 3.09 -6.48
C ASN A 177 1.34 2.04 -5.40
N GLN A 178 2.06 2.13 -4.28
CA GLN A 178 2.00 1.14 -3.20
C GLN A 178 1.39 1.70 -1.91
N LEU A 179 0.73 0.79 -1.17
CA LEU A 179 0.38 0.95 0.24
C LEU A 179 1.25 0.04 1.10
N PRO A 180 1.67 0.48 2.30
CA PRO A 180 2.28 -0.42 3.27
C PRO A 180 1.27 -1.50 3.68
N MET A 181 1.70 -2.77 3.75
CA MET A 181 0.86 -3.88 4.23
C MET A 181 0.30 -3.59 5.63
N LEU A 182 1.07 -2.89 6.45
CA LEU A 182 0.67 -2.44 7.78
C LEU A 182 -0.68 -1.68 7.79
N VAL A 183 -1.02 -0.97 6.71
CA VAL A 183 -2.34 -0.31 6.58
C VAL A 183 -3.44 -1.37 6.55
N LEU A 184 -3.31 -2.39 5.69
CA LEU A 184 -4.29 -3.45 5.53
C LEU A 184 -4.42 -4.27 6.81
N ASP A 185 -3.29 -4.61 7.44
CA ASP A 185 -3.23 -5.36 8.70
C ASP A 185 -3.97 -4.63 9.82
N ARG A 186 -3.72 -3.32 9.99
CA ARG A 186 -4.38 -2.52 11.02
C ARG A 186 -5.87 -2.37 10.78
N LEU A 187 -6.30 -2.18 9.53
CA LEU A 187 -7.73 -2.10 9.18
C LEU A 187 -8.43 -3.44 9.46
N MET A 188 -7.82 -4.55 9.06
CA MET A 188 -8.33 -5.91 9.27
C MET A 188 -8.38 -6.31 10.74
N ALA A 189 -7.34 -5.97 11.51
CA ALA A 189 -7.29 -6.22 12.94
C ALA A 189 -8.42 -5.46 13.67
N VAL A 190 -8.61 -4.18 13.33
CA VAL A 190 -9.73 -3.40 13.90
C VAL A 190 -11.05 -4.01 13.51
N GLU A 191 -11.29 -4.36 12.25
CA GLU A 191 -12.57 -4.93 11.81
C GLU A 191 -12.87 -6.28 12.50
N SER A 192 -11.87 -7.17 12.59
CA SER A 192 -12.03 -8.54 13.08
C SER A 192 -11.91 -8.71 14.61
N ASP A 193 -11.68 -7.63 15.36
CA ASP A 193 -11.33 -7.69 16.80
C ASP A 193 -10.03 -8.50 17.04
N GLY A 194 -9.06 -8.36 16.14
CA GLY A 194 -7.78 -9.06 16.19
C GLY A 194 -7.85 -10.56 15.89
N LYS A 195 -8.97 -11.05 15.35
CA LYS A 195 -9.15 -12.48 15.03
C LYS A 195 -8.47 -12.91 13.73
N LYS A 196 -8.32 -11.99 12.78
CA LYS A 196 -7.60 -12.22 11.52
C LYS A 196 -6.19 -11.66 11.67
N ASP A 197 -5.18 -12.48 11.36
CA ASP A 197 -3.77 -12.10 11.38
C ASP A 197 -3.30 -11.62 9.99
N ASP A 198 -2.06 -11.10 9.93
CA ASP A 198 -1.44 -10.55 8.71
C ASP A 198 -1.45 -11.59 7.56
N LYS A 199 -1.32 -12.88 7.88
CA LYS A 199 -1.34 -13.98 6.91
C LYS A 199 -2.65 -14.10 6.15
N PHE A 200 -3.76 -13.66 6.74
CA PHE A 200 -5.04 -13.65 6.06
C PHE A 200 -5.02 -12.69 4.86
N VAL A 201 -4.43 -11.50 5.03
CA VAL A 201 -4.35 -10.51 3.95
C VAL A 201 -3.40 -11.00 2.85
N ASP A 202 -2.24 -11.53 3.23
CA ASP A 202 -1.31 -12.18 2.28
C ASP A 202 -2.02 -13.27 1.47
N GLY A 203 -2.83 -14.11 2.12
CA GLY A 203 -3.62 -15.15 1.47
C GLY A 203 -4.59 -14.61 0.43
N LEU A 204 -5.32 -13.53 0.74
CA LEU A 204 -6.22 -12.89 -0.24
C LEU A 204 -5.45 -12.33 -1.45
N ILE A 205 -4.28 -11.73 -1.21
CA ILE A 205 -3.44 -11.20 -2.29
C ILE A 205 -2.91 -12.34 -3.17
N LEU A 206 -2.45 -13.44 -2.56
CA LEU A 206 -2.00 -14.62 -3.28
C LEU A 206 -3.11 -15.26 -4.13
N GLU A 207 -4.31 -15.40 -3.59
CA GLU A 207 -5.46 -15.91 -4.34
C GLU A 207 -5.79 -15.00 -5.53
N LEU A 208 -5.71 -13.68 -5.34
CA LEU A 208 -5.87 -12.71 -6.43
C LEU A 208 -4.78 -12.84 -7.50
N ILE A 209 -3.52 -12.96 -7.09
CA ILE A 209 -2.38 -13.19 -8.01
C ILE A 209 -2.59 -14.47 -8.82
N GLN A 210 -3.02 -15.55 -8.17
CA GLN A 210 -3.32 -16.83 -8.82
C GLN A 210 -4.46 -16.68 -9.83
N HIS A 211 -5.51 -15.91 -9.47
CA HIS A 211 -6.62 -15.67 -10.38
C HIS A 211 -6.20 -14.98 -11.68
N PHE A 212 -5.30 -13.99 -11.61
CA PHE A 212 -4.95 -13.16 -12.76
C PHE A 212 -3.69 -13.57 -13.53
N TYR A 213 -2.71 -14.23 -12.90
CA TYR A 213 -1.39 -14.46 -13.51
C TYR A 213 -0.98 -15.93 -13.60
N PHE A 214 -1.38 -16.82 -12.68
CA PHE A 214 -0.84 -18.19 -12.65
C PHE A 214 -1.75 -19.25 -12.00
N HIS A 215 -1.83 -20.45 -12.61
CA HIS A 215 -2.25 -21.69 -11.92
C HIS A 215 -1.04 -22.30 -11.18
N SER A 216 -0.71 -21.80 -9.99
CA SER A 216 0.46 -22.28 -9.22
C SER A 216 0.09 -22.63 -7.79
N GLU A 217 0.88 -23.51 -7.18
CA GLU A 217 0.62 -24.11 -5.86
C GLU A 217 0.54 -23.07 -4.74
N VAL A 218 -0.11 -23.46 -3.64
CA VAL A 218 -0.29 -22.62 -2.46
C VAL A 218 1.08 -22.29 -1.86
N ILE A 219 1.50 -21.05 -2.04
CA ILE A 219 2.76 -20.54 -1.49
C ILE A 219 2.57 -20.35 0.01
N THR A 220 3.33 -21.10 0.82
CA THR A 220 3.36 -20.94 2.27
C THR A 220 4.73 -20.41 2.70
N GLY A 221 4.75 -19.53 3.71
CA GLY A 221 6.00 -19.11 4.35
C GLY A 221 6.76 -17.92 3.73
N MET A 222 6.08 -16.93 3.13
CA MET A 222 6.73 -15.77 2.50
C MET A 222 7.48 -14.83 3.46
N GLY A 223 7.37 -15.02 4.78
CA GLY A 223 7.84 -14.03 5.76
C GLY A 223 6.91 -12.82 5.83
N LYS A 224 7.36 -11.72 6.42
CA LYS A 224 6.57 -10.49 6.53
C LYS A 224 6.73 -9.65 5.27
N CYS A 225 5.67 -9.51 4.48
CA CYS A 225 5.65 -8.65 3.29
C CYS A 225 5.44 -7.19 3.66
N LEU A 226 6.06 -6.27 2.91
CA LEU A 226 6.03 -4.84 3.24
C LEU A 226 4.96 -4.04 2.49
N HIS A 227 4.63 -4.45 1.26
CA HIS A 227 3.58 -3.86 0.42
C HIS A 227 3.09 -4.89 -0.61
N PHE A 228 2.06 -4.55 -1.38
CA PHE A 228 1.40 -5.46 -2.34
C PHE A 228 2.36 -6.07 -3.37
N LEU A 229 3.19 -5.24 -4.00
CA LEU A 229 4.21 -5.69 -4.96
C LEU A 229 5.25 -6.63 -4.33
N ASP A 230 5.53 -6.51 -3.03
CA ASP A 230 6.45 -7.40 -2.32
C ASP A 230 5.86 -8.81 -2.20
N VAL A 231 4.56 -8.92 -1.91
CA VAL A 231 3.82 -10.21 -1.93
C VAL A 231 3.93 -10.87 -3.30
N PHE A 232 3.69 -10.11 -4.37
CA PHE A 232 3.84 -10.61 -5.75
C PHE A 232 5.28 -11.01 -6.07
N ARG A 233 6.27 -10.25 -5.63
CA ARG A 233 7.68 -10.59 -5.83
C ARG A 233 8.03 -11.90 -5.12
N HIS A 234 7.57 -12.08 -3.88
CA HIS A 234 7.75 -13.30 -3.11
C HIS A 234 7.08 -14.50 -3.79
N SER A 235 5.87 -14.33 -4.34
CA SER A 235 5.20 -15.42 -5.05
C SER A 235 6.00 -15.92 -6.25
N MET A 236 6.62 -15.02 -7.00
CA MET A 236 7.45 -15.35 -8.16
C MET A 236 8.79 -16.01 -7.82
N LEU A 237 9.31 -15.79 -6.61
CA LEU A 237 10.61 -16.33 -6.18
C LEU A 237 10.48 -17.74 -5.59
N VAL A 238 9.44 -18.00 -4.80
CA VAL A 238 9.23 -19.33 -4.17
C VAL A 238 8.96 -20.40 -5.23
N GLU A 239 8.24 -20.06 -6.30
CA GLU A 239 8.03 -20.98 -7.43
C GLU A 239 9.31 -21.45 -8.12
N ARG A 240 10.35 -20.61 -8.16
CA ARG A 240 11.61 -20.97 -8.82
C ARG A 240 12.37 -22.02 -8.01
N ASN A 241 12.40 -21.88 -6.69
CA ASN A 241 13.08 -22.83 -5.83
C ASN A 241 12.44 -24.24 -5.89
N ASN A 242 11.11 -24.33 -6.00
CA ASN A 242 10.43 -25.63 -6.13
C ASN A 242 10.67 -26.31 -7.50
N LYS A 243 11.02 -25.54 -8.55
CA LYS A 243 11.30 -26.09 -9.90
C LYS A 243 12.75 -26.53 -10.09
N ASP A 244 13.67 -26.05 -9.24
CA ASP A 244 15.09 -26.41 -9.29
C ASP A 244 15.43 -27.63 -8.41
N GLU A 245 14.43 -28.19 -7.68
CA GLU A 245 14.56 -29.38 -6.82
C GLU A 245 13.97 -30.68 -7.43
N GLU A 246 13.44 -30.64 -8.66
CA GLU A 246 13.01 -31.81 -9.46
C GLU A 246 13.96 -32.13 -10.61
#